data_AF-L8TK13-F1
#
_entry.id   AF-L8TK13-F1
#
_cell.length_a   1.000
_cell.length_b   1.000
_cell.length_c   1.000
_cell.angle_alpha   90.00
_cell.angle_beta   90.00
_cell.angle_gamma   90.00
#
_symmetry.space_group_name_H-M   'P 1'
#
loop_
_entity.id
_entity.type
_entity.pdbx_description
1 polymer ?
#
loop_
_entity_poly.entity_id
_entity_poly.type
_entity_poly.pdbx_seq_one_letter_code
_entity_poly.pdbx_strand_id
1 'polypeptide(L)'
;MAAYADCKPSPEAAAGAMDPLIGAVSAAQAAGTLRPAPAELVAVAIWAQVHGLMSLELDQMGPPDAPWEDVYRLALDAIGRGWAA
;
A
#
# COMPACT_ATOMS: atom_id res chain seq x y z
N MET A 1 31.84 -7.73 -13.91
CA MET A 1 30.38 -7.92 -13.85
C MET A 1 30.07 -8.43 -12.45
N ALA A 2 29.63 -7.57 -11.54
CA ALA A 2 29.30 -7.99 -10.18
C ALA A 2 28.02 -8.82 -10.23
N ALA A 3 28.06 -10.05 -9.70
CA ALA A 3 26.86 -10.83 -9.50
C ALA A 3 26.00 -10.08 -8.47
N TYR A 4 24.77 -9.74 -8.84
CA TYR A 4 23.78 -9.31 -7.85
C TYR A 4 23.64 -10.49 -6.88
N ALA A 5 24.06 -10.29 -5.62
CA ALA A 5 23.71 -11.22 -4.58
C ALA A 5 22.18 -11.31 -4.55
N ASP A 6 21.64 -12.52 -4.46
CA ASP A 6 20.20 -12.77 -4.33
C ASP A 6 19.76 -12.23 -2.96
N CYS A 7 19.52 -10.92 -2.91
CA CYS A 7 19.17 -10.18 -1.71
C CYS A 7 17.67 -10.35 -1.46
N LYS A 8 17.26 -11.58 -1.18
CA LYS A 8 15.91 -11.87 -0.73
C LYS A 8 15.80 -11.61 0.77
N PRO A 9 14.81 -10.82 1.21
CA PRO A 9 14.53 -10.70 2.63
C PRO A 9 14.20 -12.06 3.22
N SER A 10 14.55 -12.29 4.49
CA SER A 10 14.10 -13.48 5.20
C SER A 10 12.56 -13.48 5.27
N PRO A 11 11.93 -14.67 5.39
CA PRO A 11 10.49 -14.75 5.61
C PRO A 11 10.00 -13.89 6.79
N GLU A 12 10.75 -13.82 7.90
CA GLU A 12 10.42 -12.90 9.01
C GLU A 12 10.47 -11.42 8.59
N ALA A 13 11.49 -11.00 7.84
CA ALA A 13 11.59 -9.61 7.39
C ALA A 13 10.46 -9.23 6.41
N ALA A 14 10.04 -10.18 5.57
CA ALA A 14 8.88 -10.01 4.70
C ALA A 14 7.56 -9.99 5.49
N ALA A 15 7.44 -10.80 6.54
CA ALA A 15 6.24 -10.85 7.37
C ALA A 15 5.99 -9.53 8.12
N GLY A 16 7.04 -8.86 8.61
CA GLY A 16 6.94 -7.58 9.31
C GLY A 16 6.76 -6.35 8.40
N ALA A 17 6.77 -6.51 7.08
CA ALA A 17 6.67 -5.39 6.14
C ALA A 17 5.35 -4.61 6.26
N MET A 18 4.30 -5.26 6.77
CA MET A 18 2.97 -4.67 6.95
C MET A 18 2.79 -3.95 8.29
N ASP A 19 3.64 -4.22 9.28
CA ASP A 19 3.48 -3.70 10.66
C ASP A 19 3.39 -2.17 10.72
N PRO A 20 4.20 -1.39 9.96
CA PRO A 20 4.08 0.06 9.97
C PRO A 20 2.71 0.55 9.48
N LEU A 21 2.13 -0.10 8.46
CA LEU A 21 0.82 0.26 7.92
C LEU A 21 -0.30 -0.10 8.90
N ILE A 22 -0.22 -1.28 9.53
CA ILE A 22 -1.17 -1.69 10.58
C ILE A 22 -1.13 -0.71 11.75
N GLY A 23 0.07 -0.30 12.17
CA GLY A 23 0.26 0.70 13.22
C GLY A 23 -0.34 2.07 12.86
N ALA A 24 -0.14 2.53 11.63
CA ALA A 24 -0.71 3.79 11.14
C ALA A 24 -2.25 3.76 11.11
N VAL A 25 -2.85 2.66 10.62
CA VAL A 25 -4.31 2.47 10.63
C VAL A 25 -4.85 2.49 12.06
N SER A 26 -4.22 1.73 12.95
CA SER A 26 -4.62 1.64 14.37
C SER A 26 -4.57 3.00 15.05
N ALA A 27 -3.50 3.77 14.83
CA ALA A 27 -3.35 5.12 15.37
C ALA A 27 -4.41 6.09 14.83
N ALA A 28 -4.72 6.03 13.53
CA ALA A 28 -5.72 6.89 12.91
C ALA A 28 -7.16 6.55 13.36
N GLN A 29 -7.45 5.26 13.61
CA GLN A 29 -8.71 4.84 14.22
C GLN A 29 -8.82 5.31 15.67
N ALA A 30 -7.75 5.19 16.46
CA ALA A 30 -7.71 5.69 17.83
C ALA A 30 -7.88 7.22 17.90
N ALA A 31 -7.38 7.95 16.90
CA ALA A 31 -7.58 9.39 16.76
C ALA A 31 -8.98 9.78 16.22
N GLY A 32 -9.81 8.81 15.84
CA GLY A 32 -11.14 9.06 15.27
C GLY A 32 -11.13 9.63 13.85
N THR A 33 -10.00 9.56 13.13
CA THR A 33 -9.90 10.06 11.75
C THR A 33 -10.22 8.98 10.71
N LEU A 34 -10.04 7.70 11.06
CA LEU A 34 -10.49 6.56 10.26
C LEU A 34 -11.63 5.82 10.97
N ARG A 35 -12.55 5.28 10.17
CA ARG A 35 -13.69 4.49 10.63
C ARG A 35 -13.24 3.20 11.34
N PRO A 36 -14.03 2.70 12.31
CA PRO A 36 -13.70 1.48 13.03
C PRO A 36 -13.87 0.23 12.15
N ALA A 37 -12.83 -0.60 12.12
CA ALA A 37 -12.77 -1.92 11.50
C ALA A 37 -11.49 -2.64 12.00
N PRO A 38 -11.35 -3.97 11.86
CA PRO A 38 -10.10 -4.64 12.21
C PRO A 38 -8.91 -4.05 11.45
N ALA A 39 -7.91 -3.54 12.16
CA ALA A 39 -6.82 -2.75 11.59
C ALA A 39 -6.00 -3.55 10.56
N GLU A 40 -5.77 -4.84 10.79
CA GLU A 40 -5.07 -5.69 9.82
C GLU A 40 -5.83 -5.79 8.50
N LEU A 41 -7.16 -5.92 8.54
CA LEU A 41 -7.96 -6.03 7.31
C LEU A 41 -7.97 -4.71 6.52
N VAL A 42 -8.05 -3.58 7.23
CA VAL A 42 -7.96 -2.25 6.60
C VAL A 42 -6.59 -2.04 5.97
N ALA A 43 -5.51 -2.38 6.70
CA ALA A 43 -4.14 -2.27 6.20
C ALA A 43 -3.92 -3.14 4.95
N VAL A 44 -4.39 -4.40 4.95
CA VAL A 44 -4.31 -5.29 3.78
C VAL A 44 -5.10 -4.75 2.60
N ALA A 45 -6.29 -4.19 2.82
CA ALA A 45 -7.08 -3.59 1.75
C ALA A 45 -6.37 -2.38 1.12
N ILE A 46 -5.84 -1.48 1.94
CA ILE A 46 -5.05 -0.32 1.48
C ILE A 46 -3.82 -0.78 0.70
N TRP A 47 -3.07 -1.75 1.24
CA TRP A 47 -1.90 -2.32 0.60
C TRP A 47 -2.23 -2.94 -0.76
N ALA A 48 -3.29 -3.74 -0.86
CA ALA A 48 -3.70 -4.38 -2.10
C ALA A 48 -3.97 -3.36 -3.22
N GLN A 49 -4.57 -2.21 -2.90
CA GLN A 49 -4.83 -1.15 -3.87
C GLN A 49 -3.54 -0.50 -4.36
N VAL A 50 -2.61 -0.13 -3.46
CA VAL A 50 -1.35 0.52 -3.82
C VAL A 50 -0.40 -0.47 -4.53
N HIS A 51 -0.30 -1.69 -4.03
CA HIS A 51 0.50 -2.75 -4.65
C HIS A 51 -0.03 -3.10 -6.04
N GLY A 52 -1.36 -3.14 -6.23
CA GLY A 52 -1.96 -3.36 -7.55
C GLY A 52 -1.53 -2.29 -8.56
N LEU A 53 -1.56 -1.01 -8.17
CA LEU A 53 -1.09 0.09 -9.02
C LEU A 53 0.40 -0.01 -9.34
N MET A 54 1.23 -0.30 -8.34
CA MET A 54 2.67 -0.52 -8.52
C MET A 54 2.95 -1.66 -9.50
N SER A 55 2.25 -2.79 -9.38
CA SER A 55 2.39 -3.90 -10.32
C SER A 55 2.00 -3.49 -11.75
N LEU A 56 0.90 -2.75 -11.93
CA LEU A 56 0.47 -2.27 -13.25
C LEU A 56 1.48 -1.31 -13.89
N GLU A 57 2.08 -0.42 -13.09
CA GLU A 57 3.11 0.52 -13.56
C GLU A 57 4.40 -0.20 -13.97
N LEU A 58 4.92 -1.07 -13.09
CA LEU A 58 6.16 -1.80 -13.33
C LEU A 58 6.07 -2.73 -14.53
N ASP A 59 4.93 -3.41 -14.70
CA ASP A 59 4.70 -4.32 -15.82
C ASP A 59 4.26 -3.59 -17.10
N GLN A 60 4.15 -2.26 -17.06
CA GLN A 60 3.65 -1.42 -18.17
C GLN A 60 2.28 -1.87 -18.70
N MET A 61 1.39 -2.29 -17.79
CA MET A 61 0.05 -2.80 -18.09
C MET A 61 -1.03 -1.71 -18.05
N GLY A 62 -0.63 -0.44 -18.05
CA GLY A 62 -1.53 0.71 -18.19
C GLY A 62 -1.56 1.29 -19.62
N PRO A 63 -2.32 2.36 -19.83
CA PRO A 63 -2.22 3.16 -21.06
C PRO A 63 -0.76 3.61 -21.33
N PRO A 64 -0.32 3.71 -22.59
CA PRO A 64 1.07 4.06 -22.93
C PRO A 64 1.58 5.36 -22.31
N ASP A 65 0.69 6.36 -22.18
CA ASP A 65 0.99 7.68 -21.62
C ASP A 65 0.29 7.90 -20.28
N ALA A 66 0.07 6.83 -19.51
CA ALA A 66 -0.60 6.92 -18.22
C ALA A 66 0.13 7.91 -17.29
N PRO A 67 -0.58 8.94 -16.75
CA PRO A 67 0.00 9.87 -15.79
C PRO A 67 0.04 9.21 -14.41
N TRP A 68 0.95 8.24 -14.21
CA TRP A 68 0.98 7.38 -13.02
C TRP A 68 0.97 8.15 -11.71
N GLU A 69 1.69 9.27 -11.63
CA GLU A 69 1.69 10.16 -10.47
C GLU A 69 0.27 10.63 -10.08
N ASP A 70 -0.53 11.02 -11.07
CA ASP A 70 -1.91 11.46 -10.86
C ASP A 70 -2.83 10.27 -10.53
N VAL A 71 -2.56 9.10 -11.12
CA VAL A 71 -3.29 7.86 -10.79
C VAL A 71 -3.07 7.47 -9.33
N TYR A 72 -1.82 7.52 -8.83
CA TYR A 72 -1.52 7.27 -7.42
C TYR A 72 -2.18 8.32 -6.51
N ARG A 73 -2.09 9.61 -6.84
CA ARG A 73 -2.76 10.66 -6.07
C ARG A 73 -4.26 10.40 -5.96
N LEU A 74 -4.91 10.14 -7.09
CA LEU A 74 -6.35 9.87 -7.13
C LEU A 74 -6.72 8.63 -6.30
N ALA A 75 -5.90 7.57 -6.37
CA ALA A 75 -6.12 6.36 -5.60
C ALA A 75 -5.95 6.58 -4.09
N LEU A 76 -4.90 7.26 -3.67
CA LEU A 76 -4.65 7.61 -2.26
C LEU A 76 -5.77 8.49 -1.71
N ASP A 77 -6.23 9.47 -2.49
CA ASP A 77 -7.37 10.32 -2.15
C ASP A 77 -8.67 9.52 -2.00
N ALA A 78 -8.92 8.57 -2.91
CA ALA A 78 -10.08 7.69 -2.84
C ALA A 78 -10.02 6.75 -1.63
N ILE A 79 -8.84 6.18 -1.33
CA ILE A 79 -8.58 5.38 -0.13
C ILE A 79 -8.87 6.22 1.12
N GLY A 80 -8.30 7.42 1.21
CA GLY A 80 -8.50 8.33 2.35
C GLY A 80 -9.97 8.65 2.59
N ARG A 81 -10.73 9.00 1.54
CA ARG A 81 -12.18 9.23 1.65
C ARG A 81 -12.98 7.99 2.00
N GLY A 82 -12.61 6.82 1.48
CA GLY A 82 -13.33 5.57 1.72
C GLY A 82 -13.23 5.07 3.17
N TRP A 83 -12.14 5.40 3.84
CA TRP A 83 -11.88 5.02 5.23
C TRP A 83 -12.11 6.13 6.25
N ALA A 84 -12.37 7.37 5.83
CA ALA A 84 -12.68 8.48 6.74
C ALA A 84 -13.86 8.15 7.69
N ALA A 85 -13.78 8.64 8.93
CA ALA A 85 -14.81 8.51 9.96
C ALA A 85 -15.99 9.48 9.77
#